data_AF-A0A812H4L8-F1
#
_entry.id   AF-A0A812H4L8-F1
#
_cell.length_a   1.000
_cell.length_b   1.000
_cell.length_c   1.000
_cell.angle_alpha   90.00
_cell.angle_beta   90.00
_cell.angle_gamma   90.00
#
_symmetry.space_group_name_H-M   'P 1'
#
loop_
_entity.id
_entity.type
_entity.pdbx_description
1 polymer ?
#
loop_
_entity_poly.entity_id
_entity_poly.type
_entity_poly.pdbx_seq_one_letter_code
_entity_poly.pdbx_strand_id
1 'polypeptide(L)'
;MSLQSFAKMVAKVLKRRRYTGSTPEAPAVLRVLDGPLCEHLPQDCPSYSLSPQGESIRLKDFVSDMAAVCPSSSGCLPPGSSQEPAGVALPRAFAFSVGASTGDATRDPMFANNARQRICICPWDLTAAACCKMLCHEFERCWDLQPG
;
A
#
# COMPACT_ATOMS: atom_id res chain seq x y z
N MET A 1 -13.08 -15.64 7.94
CA MET A 1 -13.91 -14.55 8.51
C MET A 1 -15.16 -14.41 7.67
N SER A 2 -16.37 -14.41 8.25
CA SER A 2 -17.60 -14.25 7.45
C SER A 2 -17.88 -12.77 7.17
N LEU A 3 -18.62 -12.48 6.10
CA LEU A 3 -19.02 -11.12 5.74
C LEU A 3 -19.80 -10.43 6.88
N GLN A 4 -20.65 -11.18 7.59
CA GLN A 4 -21.41 -10.66 8.73
C GLN A 4 -20.51 -10.23 9.89
N SER A 5 -19.48 -11.03 10.21
CA SER A 5 -18.51 -10.68 11.26
C SER A 5 -17.68 -9.46 10.87
N PHE A 6 -17.28 -9.37 9.59
CA PHE A 6 -16.59 -8.19 9.06
C PHE A 6 -17.45 -6.92 9.17
N ALA A 7 -18.73 -6.98 8.75
CA ALA A 7 -19.65 -5.85 8.84
C ALA A 7 -19.83 -5.35 10.29
N LYS A 8 -19.97 -6.28 11.26
CA LYS A 8 -20.05 -5.94 12.69
C LYS A 8 -18.76 -5.27 13.19
N MET A 9 -17.60 -5.74 12.75
CA MET A 9 -16.31 -5.14 13.07
C MET A 9 -16.21 -3.71 12.52
N VAL A 10 -16.54 -3.50 11.24
CA VAL A 10 -16.54 -2.17 10.61
C VAL A 10 -17.47 -1.21 11.35
N ALA A 11 -18.70 -1.64 11.68
CA ALA A 11 -19.63 -0.82 12.46
C ALA A 11 -19.04 -0.41 13.83
N LYS A 12 -18.32 -1.33 14.50
CA LYS A 12 -17.64 -1.04 15.78
C LYS A 12 -16.50 -0.03 15.60
N VAL A 13 -15.70 -0.14 14.52
CA VAL A 13 -14.64 0.81 14.17
C VAL A 13 -15.23 2.20 13.94
N LEU A 14 -16.30 2.31 13.15
CA LEU A 14 -16.94 3.59 12.85
C LEU A 14 -17.54 4.24 14.10
N LYS A 15 -18.19 3.46 14.98
CA LYS A 15 -18.78 3.99 16.23
C LYS A 15 -17.75 4.40 17.29
N ARG A 16 -16.67 3.63 17.44
CA ARG A 16 -15.68 3.83 18.51
C ARG A 16 -14.38 4.47 18.04
N ARG A 17 -14.25 4.75 16.75
CA ARG A 17 -13.04 5.19 16.05
C ARG A 17 -11.82 4.26 16.17
N ARG A 18 -11.98 3.11 16.84
CA ARG A 18 -10.94 2.10 17.03
C ARG A 18 -11.53 0.70 17.22
N TYR A 19 -10.77 -0.32 16.85
CA TYR A 19 -11.05 -1.72 17.14
C TYR A 19 -9.79 -2.42 17.64
N THR A 20 -9.89 -3.05 18.80
CA THR A 20 -8.87 -3.91 19.38
C THR A 20 -9.26 -5.37 19.11
N GLY A 21 -8.31 -6.20 18.68
CA GLY A 21 -8.59 -7.56 18.22
C GLY A 21 -8.86 -8.55 19.36
N SER A 22 -8.26 -8.32 20.53
CA SER A 22 -8.29 -9.25 21.67
C SER A 22 -8.75 -8.54 22.94
N THR A 23 -7.84 -7.83 23.61
CA THR A 23 -8.13 -7.16 24.89
C THR A 23 -8.39 -5.65 24.70
N PRO A 24 -9.05 -4.98 25.67
CA PRO A 24 -9.23 -3.52 25.63
C PRO A 24 -7.91 -2.73 25.73
N GLU A 25 -6.90 -3.28 26.42
CA GLU A 25 -5.58 -2.68 26.57
C GLU A 25 -4.66 -2.94 25.37
N ALA A 26 -4.99 -3.92 24.52
CA ALA A 26 -4.19 -4.21 23.33
C ALA A 26 -4.19 -3.02 22.34
N PRO A 27 -3.09 -2.84 21.59
CA PRO A 27 -3.05 -1.86 20.51
C PRO A 27 -4.23 -2.02 19.54
N ALA A 28 -4.77 -0.89 19.09
CA ALA A 28 -5.84 -0.91 18.10
C ALA A 28 -5.32 -1.49 16.78
N VAL A 29 -5.99 -2.53 16.29
CA VAL A 29 -5.69 -3.18 15.01
C VAL A 29 -6.28 -2.36 13.85
N LEU A 30 -7.40 -1.67 14.10
CA LEU A 30 -8.01 -0.73 13.16
C LEU A 30 -8.33 0.59 13.87
N ARG A 31 -8.12 1.71 13.17
CA ARG A 31 -8.42 3.06 13.66
C ARG A 31 -8.97 3.90 12.52
N VAL A 32 -9.92 4.78 12.84
CA VAL A 32 -10.36 5.85 11.92
C VAL A 32 -9.37 7.00 12.06
N LEU A 33 -8.70 7.35 10.97
CA LEU A 33 -7.78 8.48 10.90
C LEU A 33 -8.53 9.72 10.39
N ASP A 34 -8.17 10.88 10.93
CA ASP A 34 -8.62 12.16 10.41
C ASP A 34 -7.73 12.53 9.21
N GLY A 35 -8.33 13.07 8.15
CA GLY A 35 -7.60 13.37 6.91
C GLY A 35 -6.79 14.66 6.97
N PRO A 36 -6.03 14.98 5.89
CA PRO A 36 -5.89 14.23 4.63
C PRO A 36 -4.95 13.01 4.69
N LEU A 37 -5.12 12.06 3.77
CA LEU A 37 -4.33 10.80 3.74
C LEU A 37 -2.82 11.03 3.66
N CYS A 38 -2.39 12.07 2.95
CA CYS A 38 -0.97 12.41 2.77
C CYS A 38 -0.25 12.71 4.08
N GLU A 39 -0.95 13.15 5.14
CA GLU A 39 -0.36 13.37 6.47
C GLU A 39 0.03 12.07 7.18
N HIS A 40 -0.52 10.93 6.74
CA HIS A 40 -0.26 9.62 7.33
C HIS A 40 0.70 8.76 6.52
N LEU A 41 1.08 9.22 5.32
CA LEU A 41 2.04 8.51 4.47
C LEU A 41 3.48 8.89 4.85
N PRO A 42 4.47 8.01 4.62
CA PRO A 42 5.87 8.37 4.78
C PRO A 42 6.25 9.58 3.91
N GLN A 43 7.23 10.36 4.38
CA GLN A 43 7.81 11.45 3.60
C GLN A 43 8.38 10.90 2.27
N ASP A 44 8.22 11.68 1.19
CA ASP A 44 8.66 11.32 -0.17
C ASP A 44 8.11 10.01 -0.74
N CYS A 45 6.96 9.55 -0.24
CA CYS A 45 6.24 8.37 -0.74
C CYS A 45 5.58 8.69 -2.10
N PRO A 46 6.12 8.19 -3.24
CA PRO A 46 5.43 8.30 -4.52
C PRO A 46 4.09 7.58 -4.48
N SER A 47 3.06 8.29 -4.95
CA SER A 47 1.69 7.83 -5.02
C SER A 47 1.25 7.60 -6.46
N TYR A 48 0.61 6.46 -6.70
CA TYR A 48 0.11 6.06 -8.01
C TYR A 48 -1.38 5.70 -7.91
N SER A 49 -2.15 6.02 -8.96
CA SER A 49 -3.56 5.62 -9.04
C SER A 49 -3.76 4.59 -10.14
N LEU A 50 -4.31 3.44 -9.78
CA LEU A 50 -4.77 2.47 -10.76
C LEU A 50 -6.06 2.96 -11.43
N SER A 51 -6.05 3.02 -12.75
CA SER A 51 -7.19 3.43 -13.56
C SER A 51 -7.09 2.81 -14.95
N PRO A 52 -8.19 2.26 -15.51
CA PRO A 52 -8.20 1.81 -16.91
C PRO A 52 -7.87 2.92 -17.91
N GLN A 53 -8.12 4.18 -17.54
CA GLN A 53 -7.81 5.36 -18.34
C GLN A 53 -6.40 5.92 -18.07
N GLY A 54 -5.60 5.24 -17.26
CA GLY A 54 -4.21 5.59 -16.97
C GLY A 54 -3.25 5.24 -18.12
N GLU A 55 -1.99 5.60 -17.95
CA GLU A 55 -0.92 5.21 -18.87
C GLU A 55 -0.71 3.69 -18.82
N SER A 56 -0.73 3.04 -19.98
CA SER A 56 -0.53 1.58 -20.04
C SER A 56 0.91 1.22 -19.70
N ILE A 57 1.08 0.40 -18.66
CA ILE A 57 2.40 -0.03 -18.18
C ILE A 57 2.49 -1.55 -18.11
N ARG A 58 3.71 -2.07 -18.23
CA ARG A 58 4.02 -3.45 -17.85
C ARG A 58 4.42 -3.45 -16.39
N LEU A 59 3.58 -4.03 -15.54
CA LEU A 59 3.73 -3.95 -14.09
C LEU A 59 5.08 -4.50 -13.60
N LYS A 60 5.56 -5.60 -14.19
CA LYS A 60 6.87 -6.18 -13.88
C LYS A 60 8.02 -5.19 -14.06
N ASP A 61 8.08 -4.54 -15.22
CA ASP A 61 9.16 -3.59 -15.55
C ASP A 61 9.06 -2.37 -14.63
N PHE A 62 7.84 -1.88 -14.43
CA PHE A 62 7.56 -0.73 -13.57
C PHE A 62 7.99 -0.94 -12.11
N VAL A 63 7.70 -2.11 -11.52
CA VAL A 63 8.13 -2.45 -10.16
C VAL A 63 9.66 -2.64 -10.09
N SER A 64 10.26 -3.25 -11.12
CA SER A 64 11.72 -3.44 -11.19
C SER A 64 12.46 -2.10 -11.25
N ASP A 65 11.96 -1.16 -12.05
CA ASP A 65 12.52 0.19 -12.16
C ASP A 65 12.39 0.96 -10.84
N MET A 66 11.25 0.82 -10.14
CA MET A 66 11.08 1.42 -8.81
C MET A 66 12.07 0.85 -7.79
N ALA A 67 12.28 -0.46 -7.81
CA ALA A 67 13.21 -1.11 -6.90
C ALA A 67 14.67 -0.78 -7.22
N ALA A 68 15.03 -0.60 -8.49
CA ALA A 68 16.36 -0.18 -8.90
C ALA A 68 16.72 1.25 -8.46
N VAL A 69 15.72 2.13 -8.33
CA VAL A 69 15.89 3.50 -7.81
C VAL A 69 16.01 3.52 -6.28
N CYS A 70 15.80 2.39 -5.59
CA CYS A 70 16.13 2.26 -4.17
C CYS A 70 17.64 2.00 -4.02
N PRO A 71 18.39 2.84 -3.28
CA PRO A 71 19.76 2.51 -2.94
C PRO A 71 19.75 1.22 -2.11
N SER A 72 20.39 0.17 -2.62
CA SER A 72 20.56 -1.11 -1.94
C SER A 72 21.43 -0.92 -0.70
N SER A 73 20.83 -0.62 0.44
CA SER A 73 21.44 -0.83 1.76
C SER A 73 20.71 -1.89 2.59
N SER A 74 19.83 -2.68 1.97
CA SER A 74 19.36 -3.94 2.55
C SER A 74 20.39 -5.06 2.34
N GLY A 75 21.59 -4.84 2.88
CA GLY A 75 22.43 -5.94 3.32
C GLY A 75 21.80 -6.52 4.58
N CYS A 76 21.59 -7.83 4.60
CA CYS A 76 21.24 -8.58 5.79
C CYS A 76 22.15 -8.12 6.95
N LEU A 77 21.57 -7.57 8.02
CA LEU A 77 22.32 -7.18 9.21
C LEU A 77 23.06 -8.42 9.76
N PRO A 78 24.41 -8.43 9.81
CA PRO A 78 25.12 -9.35 10.69
C PRO A 78 25.07 -8.79 12.13
N PRO A 79 25.09 -9.65 13.17
CA PRO A 79 25.13 -9.17 14.54
C PRO A 79 26.55 -8.66 14.85
N GLY A 80 26.67 -7.35 15.06
CA GLY A 80 27.79 -6.75 15.79
C GLY A 80 28.77 -5.94 14.95
N SER A 81 28.59 -4.62 14.95
CA SER A 81 29.70 -3.65 15.07
C SER A 81 29.12 -2.25 15.26
N SER A 82 29.56 -1.59 16.33
CA SER A 82 29.11 -0.27 16.79
C SER A 82 29.53 0.87 15.85
N GLN A 83 28.54 1.60 15.30
CA GLN A 83 28.70 2.99 14.83
C GLN A 83 27.30 3.64 14.65
N GLU A 84 27.04 4.72 15.40
CA GLU A 84 25.83 5.57 15.38
C GLU A 84 25.90 6.63 14.24
N PRO A 85 24.79 7.32 13.89
CA PRO A 85 23.71 6.87 13.03
C PRO A 85 23.75 7.63 11.69
N ALA A 86 24.28 7.01 10.63
CA ALA A 86 24.00 7.47 9.28
C ALA A 86 22.50 7.23 9.05
N GLY A 87 21.73 8.30 8.80
CA GLY A 87 20.27 8.26 8.67
C GLY A 87 19.83 7.02 7.91
N VAL A 88 19.15 6.12 8.60
CA VAL A 88 18.66 4.86 8.02
C VAL A 88 17.81 5.27 6.83
N ALA A 89 18.33 5.06 5.62
CA ALA A 89 17.58 5.28 4.40
C ALA A 89 16.40 4.31 4.48
N LEU A 90 15.24 4.82 4.92
CA LEU A 90 14.04 4.02 5.05
C LEU A 90 13.77 3.41 3.67
N PRO A 91 13.36 2.14 3.61
CA PRO A 91 12.92 1.57 2.35
C PRO A 91 11.85 2.49 1.77
N ARG A 92 12.07 2.96 0.55
CA ARG A 92 11.19 3.92 -0.09
C ARG A 92 9.80 3.30 -0.15
N ALA A 93 8.85 3.89 0.56
CA ALA A 93 7.47 3.43 0.54
C ALA A 93 6.83 3.86 -0.77
N PHE A 94 5.91 3.04 -1.29
CA PHE A 94 5.12 3.35 -2.48
C PHE A 94 3.65 3.24 -2.11
N ALA A 95 2.84 4.23 -2.52
CA ALA A 95 1.42 4.22 -2.27
C ALA A 95 0.66 3.95 -3.58
N PHE A 96 -0.23 2.96 -3.56
CA PHE A 96 -1.12 2.66 -4.68
C PHE A 96 -2.56 2.84 -4.25
N SER A 97 -3.30 3.69 -4.95
CA SER A 97 -4.75 3.81 -4.78
C SER A 97 -5.47 2.90 -5.77
N VAL A 98 -6.45 2.15 -5.25
CA VAL A 98 -7.25 1.18 -6.01
C VAL A 98 -8.71 1.40 -5.68
N GLY A 99 -9.56 1.58 -6.70
CA GLY A 99 -10.99 1.75 -6.50
C GLY A 99 -11.63 0.47 -5.97
N ALA A 100 -12.21 0.49 -4.76
CA ALA A 100 -12.72 -0.73 -4.11
C ALA A 100 -13.87 -1.41 -4.87
N SER A 101 -14.69 -0.66 -5.61
CA SER A 101 -15.84 -1.19 -6.36
C SER A 101 -15.47 -1.61 -7.79
N THR A 102 -14.66 -0.82 -8.50
CA THR A 102 -14.42 -0.97 -9.95
C THR A 102 -12.95 -1.00 -10.34
N GLY A 103 -12.01 -1.05 -9.38
CA GLY A 103 -10.57 -0.99 -9.64
C GLY A 103 -10.02 0.41 -9.96
N ASP A 104 -10.87 1.29 -10.48
CA ASP A 104 -10.54 2.68 -10.86
C ASP A 104 -10.57 3.65 -9.66
N ALA A 105 -9.39 4.10 -9.24
CA ALA A 105 -9.21 4.99 -8.10
C ALA A 105 -9.49 6.47 -8.41
N THR A 106 -9.64 6.83 -9.69
CA THR A 106 -9.82 8.24 -10.09
C THR A 106 -11.24 8.77 -9.87
N ARG A 107 -12.18 7.88 -9.56
CA ARG A 107 -13.57 8.23 -9.28
C ARG A 107 -13.76 8.95 -7.94
N ASP A 108 -12.81 8.81 -7.02
CA ASP A 108 -12.83 9.49 -5.73
C ASP A 108 -11.86 10.69 -5.75
N PRO A 109 -12.38 11.94 -5.62
CA PRO A 109 -11.55 13.15 -5.62
C PRO A 109 -10.45 13.14 -4.54
N MET A 110 -10.67 12.45 -3.41
CA MET A 110 -9.71 12.35 -2.31
C MET A 110 -8.43 11.62 -2.74
N PHE A 111 -8.53 10.69 -3.70
CA PHE A 111 -7.39 9.91 -4.19
C PHE A 111 -6.91 10.37 -5.56
N ALA A 112 -7.80 10.92 -6.39
CA ALA A 112 -7.48 11.40 -7.73
C ALA A 112 -6.45 12.54 -7.76
N ASN A 113 -6.45 13.40 -6.74
CA ASN A 113 -5.57 14.58 -6.67
C ASN A 113 -4.24 14.31 -5.96
N ASN A 114 -4.15 13.19 -5.23
CA ASN A 114 -2.97 12.86 -4.43
C ASN A 114 -1.97 11.99 -5.18
N ALA A 115 -2.33 11.44 -6.34
CA ALA A 115 -1.45 10.58 -7.12
C ALA A 115 -0.58 11.38 -8.09
N ARG A 116 0.71 11.06 -8.11
CA ARG A 116 1.68 11.58 -9.07
C ARG A 116 1.35 11.15 -10.50
N GLN A 117 0.87 9.93 -10.68
CA GLN A 117 0.62 9.34 -11.99
C GLN A 117 -0.57 8.39 -11.93
N ARG A 118 -1.33 8.35 -13.02
CA ARG A 118 -2.41 7.38 -13.26
C ARG A 118 -1.88 6.29 -14.17
N ILE A 119 -1.95 5.05 -13.73
CA ILE A 119 -1.37 3.89 -14.41
C ILE A 119 -2.43 2.83 -14.68
N CYS A 120 -2.28 2.16 -15.81
CA CYS A 120 -3.15 1.10 -16.29
C CYS A 120 -2.32 -0.18 -16.45
N ILE A 121 -2.59 -1.18 -15.61
CA ILE A 121 -1.88 -2.47 -15.61
C ILE A 121 -2.55 -3.52 -16.50
N CYS A 122 -3.76 -3.24 -16.98
CA CYS A 122 -4.60 -4.16 -17.73
C CYS A 122 -5.61 -3.36 -18.56
N PRO A 123 -5.78 -3.67 -19.86
CA PRO A 123 -6.70 -2.94 -20.74
C PRO A 123 -8.19 -3.24 -20.46
N TRP A 124 -8.50 -4.23 -19.62
CA TRP A 124 -9.86 -4.61 -19.25
C TRP A 124 -10.15 -4.24 -17.80
N ASP A 125 -11.43 -4.06 -17.48
CA ASP A 125 -11.89 -3.80 -16.12
C ASP A 125 -11.49 -4.93 -15.17
N LEU A 126 -10.72 -4.57 -14.15
CA LEU A 126 -10.30 -5.48 -13.10
C LEU A 126 -11.06 -5.18 -11.81
N THR A 127 -11.35 -6.24 -11.06
CA THR A 127 -11.82 -6.08 -9.68
C THR A 127 -10.69 -5.54 -8.81
N ALA A 128 -11.02 -4.80 -7.76
CA ALA A 128 -10.04 -4.29 -6.80
C ALA A 128 -9.13 -5.41 -6.24
N ALA A 129 -9.72 -6.58 -5.96
CA ALA A 129 -8.98 -7.74 -5.47
C ALA A 129 -7.97 -8.28 -6.49
N ALA A 130 -8.33 -8.30 -7.78
CA ALA A 130 -7.41 -8.71 -8.85
C ALA A 130 -6.25 -7.71 -8.99
N CYS A 131 -6.55 -6.41 -8.97
CA CYS A 131 -5.53 -5.35 -8.97
C CYS A 131 -4.55 -5.51 -7.80
N CYS A 132 -5.06 -5.64 -6.57
CA CYS A 132 -4.23 -5.82 -5.38
C CYS A 132 -3.39 -7.10 -5.49
N LYS A 133 -3.95 -8.21 -5.97
CA LYS A 133 -3.21 -9.46 -6.13
C LYS A 133 -2.06 -9.33 -7.14
N MET A 134 -2.29 -8.70 -8.29
CA MET A 134 -1.25 -8.49 -9.30
C MET A 134 -0.13 -7.59 -8.78
N LEU A 135 -0.49 -6.49 -8.09
CA LEU A 135 0.49 -5.63 -7.43
C LEU A 135 1.32 -6.40 -6.40
N CYS A 136 0.68 -7.06 -5.44
CA CYS A 136 1.37 -7.83 -4.42
C CYS A 136 2.29 -8.88 -5.04
N HIS A 137 1.83 -9.61 -6.06
CA HIS A 137 2.63 -10.63 -6.73
C HIS A 137 3.93 -10.08 -7.33
N GLU A 138 3.88 -8.95 -8.03
CA GLU A 138 5.09 -8.37 -8.64
C GLU A 138 6.04 -7.79 -7.58
N PHE A 139 5.52 -7.20 -6.49
CA PHE A 139 6.35 -6.76 -5.37
C PHE A 139 6.96 -7.93 -4.59
N GLU A 140 6.22 -9.01 -4.35
CA GLU A 140 6.73 -10.24 -3.73
C GLU A 140 7.90 -10.82 -4.52
N ARG A 141 7.79 -10.85 -5.86
CA ARG A 141 8.87 -11.29 -6.74
C ARG A 141 10.06 -10.33 -6.74
N CYS A 142 9.81 -9.03 -6.68
CA CYS A 142 10.87 -8.02 -6.70
C CYS A 142 11.64 -7.95 -5.38
N TRP A 143 10.99 -8.25 -4.26
CA TRP A 143 11.58 -8.25 -2.92
C TRP A 143 12.04 -9.65 -2.46
N ASP A 144 12.02 -10.65 -3.36
CA ASP A 144 12.37 -12.03 -3.07
C ASP A 144 11.66 -12.60 -1.83
N LEU A 145 10.41 -12.18 -1.60
CA LEU A 145 9.60 -12.69 -0.50
C LEU A 145 9.14 -14.11 -0.84
N GLN A 146 9.67 -15.10 -0.10
CA GLN A 146 9.22 -16.49 -0.21
C GLN A 146 7.75 -16.57 0.22
N PRO A 147 6.85 -17.21 -0.56
CA PRO A 147 5.51 -17.51 -0.09
C PRO A 147 5.61 -18.54 1.03
N GLY A 148 5.21 -18.13 2.24
CA GLY A 148 5.08 -19.02 3.41
C GLY A 148 3.82 -19.88 3.36
#